data_AF-A0A357PR66-F1
#
_entry.id   AF-A0A357PR66-F1
#
_cell.length_a   1.000
_cell.length_b   1.000
_cell.length_c   1.000
_cell.angle_alpha   90.00
_cell.angle_beta   90.00
_cell.angle_gamma   90.00
#
_symmetry.space_group_name_H-M   'P 1'
#
loop_
_entity.id
_entity.type
_entity.pdbx_description
1 polymer ?
#
loop_
_entity_poly.entity_id
_entity_poly.type
_entity_poly.pdbx_seq_one_letter_code
_entity_poly.pdbx_strand_id
1 'polypeptide(L)' 'MKKISVSLSGHHTSISLEEEFVDALHEIAAARGTTPSGIINQIDRARGARNLSSAIRVWILKNHK' A
#
# COMPACT_ATOMS: atom_id res chain seq x y z
N MET A 1 1.65 11.17 -9.88
CA MET A 1 0.96 10.50 -8.74
C MET A 1 -0.39 9.99 -9.23
N LYS A 2 -0.68 8.70 -9.04
CA LYS A 2 -1.96 8.05 -9.35
C LYS A 2 -2.81 7.96 -8.08
N LYS A 3 -4.11 8.22 -8.21
CA LYS A 3 -5.11 7.99 -7.16
C LYS A 3 -5.65 6.58 -7.32
N ILE A 4 -5.53 5.77 -6.27
CA ILE A 4 -6.08 4.42 -6.22
C ILE A 4 -7.15 4.34 -5.14
N SER A 5 -8.24 3.65 -5.45
CA SER A 5 -9.32 3.35 -4.51
C SER A 5 -9.06 1.97 -3.92
N VAL A 6 -8.97 1.89 -2.60
CA VAL A 6 -8.70 0.65 -1.86
C VAL A 6 -9.81 0.40 -0.85
N SER A 7 -10.28 -0.83 -0.76
CA SER A 7 -11.26 -1.23 0.25
C SER A 7 -10.53 -1.57 1.55
N LEU A 8 -10.69 -0.73 2.55
CA LEU A 8 -10.15 -0.91 3.90
C LEU A 8 -11.30 -1.15 4.86
N SER A 9 -11.30 -2.25 5.61
CA SER A 9 -12.31 -2.52 6.65
C SER A 9 -13.77 -2.23 6.24
N GLY A 10 -14.15 -2.57 5.00
CA GLY A 10 -15.50 -2.36 4.47
C GLY A 10 -15.82 -0.97 3.92
N HIS A 11 -14.89 -0.01 3.96
CA HIS A 11 -15.06 1.32 3.34
C HIS A 11 -13.99 1.59 2.27
N HIS A 12 -14.36 2.35 1.25
CA HIS A 12 -13.43 2.76 0.20
C HIS A 12 -12.61 3.96 0.68
N THR A 13 -11.29 3.81 0.66
CA THR A 13 -10.33 4.87 0.92
C THR A 13 -9.59 5.19 -0.37
N SER A 14 -9.52 6.47 -0.72
CA SER A 14 -8.69 6.92 -1.82
C SER A 14 -7.31 7.32 -1.32
N ILE A 15 -6.26 6.77 -1.92
CA ILE A 15 -4.86 7.16 -1.64
C ILE A 15 -4.15 7.59 -2.92
N SER A 16 -3.19 8.50 -2.79
CA SER A 16 -2.36 9.00 -3.89
C SER A 16 -0.92 8.54 -3.71
N LEU A 17 -0.43 7.77 -4.68
CA LEU A 17 0.93 7.22 -4.73
C LEU A 17 1.60 7.59 -6.06
N GLU A 18 2.92 7.68 -6.08
CA GLU A 18 3.71 7.76 -7.32
C GLU A 18 3.63 6.42 -8.05
N GLU A 19 3.84 6.43 -9.37
CA GLU A 19 3.63 5.26 -10.22
C GLU A 19 4.58 4.13 -9.85
N GLU A 20 5.83 4.49 -9.57
CA GLU A 20 6.91 3.61 -9.12
C GLU A 20 6.56 2.90 -7.81
N PHE A 21 5.85 3.56 -6.89
CA PHE A 21 5.39 2.91 -5.66
C PHE A 21 4.20 1.99 -5.90
N VAL A 22 3.35 2.28 -6.89
CA VAL A 22 2.27 1.35 -7.26
C VAL A 22 2.88 0.09 -7.87
N ASP A 23 3.80 0.23 -8.82
CA ASP A 23 4.42 -0.90 -9.50
C ASP A 23 5.22 -1.76 -8.51
N ALA A 24 6.05 -1.14 -7.66
CA ALA A 24 6.78 -1.85 -6.60
C ALA A 24 5.85 -2.58 -5.62
N LEU A 25 4.69 -2.00 -5.28
CA LEU A 25 3.71 -2.68 -4.41
C LEU A 25 3.14 -3.93 -5.08
N HIS A 26 2.87 -3.86 -6.39
CA HIS A 26 2.38 -4.99 -7.17
C HIS A 26 3.44 -6.09 -7.28
N GLU A 27 4.70 -5.73 -7.52
CA GLU A 27 5.83 -6.68 -7.57
C GLU A 27 6.02 -7.40 -6.23
N ILE A 28 6.05 -6.65 -5.12
CA ILE A 28 6.18 -7.23 -3.78
C ILE A 28 4.99 -8.14 -3.46
N ALA A 29 3.77 -7.76 -3.85
CA ALA A 29 2.58 -8.58 -3.66
C ALA A 29 2.69 -9.92 -4.42
N ALA A 30 3.09 -9.87 -5.69
CA ALA A 30 3.30 -11.05 -6.51
C ALA A 30 4.39 -11.96 -5.93
N ALA A 31 5.53 -11.40 -5.53
CA ALA A 31 6.64 -12.16 -4.94
C ALA A 31 6.26 -12.85 -3.62
N ARG A 32 5.29 -12.30 -2.88
CA ARG A 32 4.78 -12.85 -1.60
C ARG A 32 3.55 -13.74 -1.75
N GLY A 33 3.03 -13.94 -2.97
CA GLY A 33 1.81 -14.69 -3.19
C GLY A 33 0.58 -14.07 -2.51
N THR A 34 0.53 -12.74 -2.42
CA THR A 34 -0.58 -11.99 -1.81
C THR A 34 -1.08 -10.90 -2.74
N THR A 35 -2.07 -10.12 -2.30
CA THR A 35 -2.63 -9.01 -3.08
C THR A 35 -2.13 -7.65 -2.57
N PRO A 36 -2.02 -6.62 -3.44
CA PRO A 36 -1.72 -5.26 -3.01
C PRO A 36 -2.67 -4.77 -1.91
N SER A 37 -3.97 -5.04 -2.04
CA SER A 37 -4.98 -4.70 -1.04
C SER A 37 -4.76 -5.41 0.31
N GLY A 38 -4.27 -6.65 0.30
CA GLY A 38 -3.91 -7.37 1.52
C GLY A 38 -2.75 -6.69 2.26
N ILE A 39 -1.70 -6.31 1.53
CA ILE A 39 -0.56 -5.56 2.08
C ILE A 39 -1.01 -4.20 2.60
N ILE A 40 -1.81 -3.45 1.84
CA ILE A 40 -2.31 -2.14 2.27
C ILE A 40 -3.15 -2.27 3.55
N ASN A 41 -4.01 -3.28 3.66
CA ASN A 41 -4.78 -3.54 4.88
C ASN A 41 -3.88 -3.86 6.08
N GLN A 42 -2.79 -4.62 5.88
CA GLN A 42 -1.82 -4.89 6.94
C GLN A 42 -1.13 -3.59 7.39
N ILE A 43 -0.71 -2.75 6.44
CA ILE A 43 -0.08 -1.45 6.72
C ILE A 43 -1.08 -0.53 7.44
N ASP A 44 -2.33 -0.49 7.00
CA ASP A 44 -3.39 0.33 7.59
C ASP A 44 -3.64 -0.02 9.06
N ARG A 45 -3.61 -1.32 9.40
CA ARG A 45 -3.73 -1.78 10.79
C ARG A 45 -2.48 -1.48 11.63
N ALA A 46 -1.30 -1.47 11.03
CA ALA A 46 -0.02 -1.30 11.74
C ALA A 46 0.47 0.16 11.83
N ARG A 47 -0.03 1.07 10.98
CA ARG A 47 0.50 2.45 10.85
C ARG A 47 0.18 3.37 12.03
N GLY A 48 -0.74 2.98 12.92
CA GLY A 48 -1.25 3.85 13.98
C GLY A 48 -1.85 5.14 13.42
N ALA A 49 -1.48 6.29 13.98
CA ALA A 49 -1.95 7.60 13.53
C ALA A 49 -1.29 8.12 12.24
N ARG A 50 -0.28 7.42 11.69
CA ARG A 50 0.45 7.89 10.49
C ARG A 50 -0.44 7.86 9.25
N ASN A 51 -0.32 8.83 8.36
CA ASN A 51 -1.02 8.83 7.07
C ASN A 51 -0.74 7.55 6.26
N LEU A 52 -1.79 6.94 5.68
CA LEU A 52 -1.71 5.67 4.95
C LEU A 52 -0.76 5.74 3.75
N SER A 53 -0.85 6.79 2.92
CA SER A 53 0.01 6.95 1.75
C SER A 53 1.49 7.05 2.14
N SER A 54 1.81 7.77 3.23
CA SER A 54 3.19 7.83 3.75
C SER A 54 3.66 6.48 4.33
N ALA A 55 2.78 5.79 5.06
CA ALA A 55 3.08 4.48 5.62
C ALA A 55 3.36 3.43 4.52
N ILE A 56 2.60 3.45 3.42
CA ILE A 56 2.82 2.59 2.26
C ILE A 56 4.17 2.85 1.62
N ARG A 57 4.51 4.11 1.32
CA ARG A 57 5.82 4.45 0.73
C ARG A 57 6.99 3.95 1.58
N VAL A 58 6.96 4.22 2.89
CA VAL A 58 8.02 3.79 3.81
C VAL A 58 8.07 2.26 3.93
N TRP A 59 6.92 1.59 3.91
CA TRP A 59 6.87 0.14 3.92
C TRP A 59 7.49 -0.45 2.65
N ILE A 60 7.14 0.07 1.48
CA ILE A 60 7.71 -0.35 0.19
C ILE A 60 9.21 -0.13 0.20
N LEU A 61 9.69 1.06 0.59
CA LEU A 61 11.12 1.37 0.67
C LEU A 61 11.91 0.36 1.53
N LYS A 62 11.30 -0.21 2.57
CA LYS A 62 11.93 -1.21 3.44
C LYS A 62 11.87 -2.64 2.88
N ASN A 63 11.02 -2.91 1.90
CA ASN A 63 10.72 -4.24 1.39
C ASN A 63 11.01 -4.40 -0.12
N HIS A 64 11.38 -3.32 -0.79
CA HIS A 64 11.80 -3.28 -2.19
C HIS A 64 13.33 -3.33 -2.24
N LYS A 65 13.87 -4.40 -2.83
CA LYS A 65 15.29 -4.55 -3.14
C LYS A 65 15.44 -4.63 -4.64
#